data_AF-A0A5L4IZR1-F1
#
_entry.id   AF-A0A5L4IZR1-F1
#
_cell.length_a   1.000
_cell.length_b   1.000
_cell.length_c   1.000
_cell.angle_alpha   90.00
_cell.angle_beta   90.00
_cell.angle_gamma   90.00
#
_symmetry.space_group_name_H-M   'P 1'
#
loop_
_entity.id
_entity.type
_entity.pdbx_description
1 polymer ?
#
loop_
_entity_poly.entity_id
_entity_poly.type
_entity_poly.pdbx_seq_one_letter_code
_entity_poly.pdbx_strand_id
1 'polypeptide(L)'
;MNSIIIGTSGHIDHGKTALIKALNGYEGDKTSDEIKRGITIDLSFSNLNNGIKNIAFIDVPGHENLVKTMISGAFQFDACMLVIAANEGLKPQTKEHIEILNLLNVKNIILVFSKCDLVGKNEQLEVKNSVLDFIKDFSNLEILRSFFVSIKDKNSIDALKNYLFTIQRKTHDQDSVFRYYIDRVFQVKGHGTVVTGGVLKGTLKVGEQILNLDLNESFILRNLEVHSRSAKTVEAPNRAALNLSGDKTYALKKGQILSKKGFWRGFFEADCFVSGDLTHNSEVVFCVGSKQVNAKAALLKDNFFTFKFNKMMFLEFNEPFILLKNSRVIGGGFVLNPVSEPLKKDVKSDLLSALNNMDFVQAFEILSRSHRHGFGLISSLQRFGMSTSTALDIASNLKNVFVDKKAACIYTNDGYSDVKEFIKFIINKNKDAMFSPSSINTKLSWASTDFIEAVLNELETNKIVQKNGSIYTKFGTNFDELNTTVESKIYDILEKGYITPKAPYNIYDELDIDKIVGDAALKKLTKAKKVVRLEHNLFISSNALNKVINMLRDIIKNEGKVNITSAKNHLNLSRKYALAYLEYLDKFADIKKFENDRLFV
;
A
#
# COMPACT_ATOMS: atom_id res chain seq x y z
N MET A 1 15.32 -10.72 21.83
CA MET A 1 15.38 -12.16 22.14
C MET A 1 15.06 -12.92 20.88
N ASN A 2 15.76 -14.02 20.59
CA ASN A 2 15.45 -14.84 19.42
C ASN A 2 14.17 -15.65 19.71
N SER A 3 13.04 -15.26 19.11
CA SER A 3 11.74 -15.90 19.31
C SER A 3 11.37 -16.77 18.11
N ILE A 4 10.72 -17.91 18.37
CA ILE A 4 10.10 -18.77 17.35
C ILE A 4 8.67 -19.13 17.77
N ILE A 5 7.74 -19.16 16.84
CA ILE A 5 6.33 -19.51 17.06
C ILE A 5 6.10 -20.95 16.60
N ILE A 6 5.75 -21.83 17.55
CA ILE A 6 5.47 -23.24 17.31
C ILE A 6 4.00 -23.53 17.61
N GLY A 7 3.24 -23.93 16.60
CA GLY A 7 1.86 -24.37 16.78
C GLY A 7 1.75 -25.83 17.19
N THR A 8 0.70 -26.22 17.93
CA THR A 8 0.34 -27.63 18.15
C THR A 8 -0.93 -28.00 17.41
N SER A 9 -0.85 -28.92 16.46
CA SER A 9 -2.01 -29.41 15.70
C SER A 9 -2.17 -30.92 15.86
N GLY A 10 -3.39 -31.43 15.66
CA GLY A 10 -3.70 -32.86 15.73
C GLY A 10 -5.12 -33.12 16.20
N HIS A 11 -5.61 -34.35 16.08
CA HIS A 11 -6.94 -34.76 16.52
C HIS A 11 -7.22 -34.42 18.00
N ILE A 12 -8.50 -34.31 18.35
CA ILE A 12 -8.94 -34.24 19.74
C ILE A 12 -8.37 -35.42 20.54
N ASP A 13 -8.07 -35.20 21.82
CA ASP A 13 -7.54 -36.22 22.76
C ASP A 13 -6.21 -36.90 22.39
N HIS A 14 -5.51 -36.44 21.36
CA HIS A 14 -4.13 -36.85 21.07
C HIS A 14 -3.09 -36.23 22.01
N GLY A 15 -3.50 -35.48 23.04
CA GLY A 15 -2.62 -35.01 24.11
C GLY A 15 -1.84 -33.72 23.82
N LYS A 16 -2.30 -32.85 22.90
CA LYS A 16 -1.67 -31.55 22.57
C LYS A 16 -1.43 -30.67 23.81
N THR A 17 -2.48 -30.36 24.56
CA THR A 17 -2.41 -29.50 25.75
C THR A 17 -1.61 -30.16 26.88
N ALA A 18 -1.74 -31.48 27.05
CA ALA A 18 -0.95 -32.23 28.03
C ALA A 18 0.55 -32.22 27.70
N LEU A 19 0.91 -32.28 26.42
CA LEU A 19 2.28 -32.17 25.95
C LEU A 19 2.86 -30.77 26.22
N ILE A 20 2.10 -29.70 25.93
CA ILE A 20 2.53 -28.32 26.26
C ILE A 20 2.78 -28.20 27.77
N LYS A 21 1.83 -28.66 28.60
CA LYS A 21 1.99 -28.67 30.05
C LYS A 21 3.24 -29.43 30.50
N ALA A 22 3.56 -30.57 29.89
CA ALA A 22 4.78 -31.31 30.20
C ALA A 22 6.06 -30.53 29.80
N LEU A 23 6.02 -29.75 28.72
CA LEU A 23 7.17 -28.97 28.23
C LEU A 23 7.46 -27.71 29.07
N ASN A 24 6.43 -26.97 29.48
CA ASN A 24 6.58 -25.65 30.12
C ASN A 24 5.84 -25.45 31.45
N GLY A 25 5.10 -26.45 31.93
CA GLY A 25 4.34 -26.39 33.18
C GLY A 25 3.06 -25.56 33.14
N TYR A 26 2.67 -25.02 31.98
CA TYR A 26 1.52 -24.14 31.83
C TYR A 26 0.26 -24.91 31.39
N GLU A 27 -0.86 -24.68 32.06
CA GLU A 27 -2.13 -25.40 31.80
C GLU A 27 -3.04 -24.77 30.72
N GLY A 28 -2.59 -23.70 30.07
CA GLY A 28 -3.42 -22.96 29.11
C GLY A 28 -4.35 -21.95 29.79
N ASP A 29 -4.75 -20.92 29.04
CA ASP A 29 -5.85 -20.05 29.43
C ASP A 29 -7.16 -20.83 29.25
N LYS A 30 -7.78 -21.28 30.35
CA LYS A 30 -9.05 -22.04 30.30
C LYS A 30 -10.22 -21.11 30.57
N THR A 31 -11.10 -20.95 29.59
CA THR A 31 -12.42 -20.35 29.77
C THR A 31 -13.36 -21.30 30.52
N SER A 32 -14.39 -20.77 31.17
CA SER A 32 -15.37 -21.59 31.90
C SER A 32 -16.09 -22.61 31.01
N ASP A 33 -16.18 -22.37 29.70
CA ASP A 33 -16.77 -23.28 28.73
C ASP A 33 -15.79 -24.38 28.27
N GLU A 34 -14.49 -24.09 28.17
CA GLU A 34 -13.45 -25.09 27.90
C GLU A 34 -13.36 -26.12 29.03
N ILE A 35 -13.46 -25.67 30.29
CA ILE A 35 -13.45 -26.55 31.46
C ILE A 35 -14.66 -27.50 31.45
N LYS A 36 -15.85 -26.99 31.11
CA LYS A 36 -17.09 -27.79 31.07
C LYS A 36 -17.09 -28.83 29.94
N ARG A 37 -16.43 -28.54 28.82
CA ARG A 37 -16.45 -29.39 27.60
C ARG A 37 -15.20 -30.25 27.43
N GLY A 38 -14.13 -30.01 28.19
CA GLY A 38 -12.88 -30.76 28.08
C GLY A 38 -12.11 -30.53 26.77
N ILE A 39 -12.42 -29.46 26.03
CA ILE A 39 -11.80 -29.15 24.73
C ILE A 39 -11.25 -27.73 24.72
N THR A 40 -10.17 -27.49 23.99
CA THR A 40 -9.68 -26.14 23.65
C THR A 40 -10.66 -25.49 22.67
N ILE A 41 -11.19 -24.30 22.99
CA ILE A 41 -12.19 -23.56 22.21
C ILE A 41 -11.53 -22.34 21.54
N ASP A 42 -10.66 -21.63 22.27
CA ASP A 42 -9.92 -20.48 21.76
C ASP A 42 -8.41 -20.78 21.72
N LEU A 43 -7.64 -19.96 21.01
CA LEU A 43 -6.19 -20.12 20.94
C LEU A 43 -5.59 -19.96 22.36
N SER A 44 -4.86 -20.96 22.82
CA SER A 44 -4.11 -20.88 24.07
C SER A 44 -2.65 -20.57 23.77
N PHE A 45 -2.05 -19.69 24.56
CA PHE A 45 -0.70 -19.19 24.32
C PHE A 45 0.17 -19.46 25.52
N SER A 46 1.37 -19.96 25.28
CA SER A 46 2.35 -20.19 26.33
C SER A 46 3.76 -20.05 25.79
N ASN A 47 4.76 -20.07 26.65
CA ASN A 47 6.14 -19.99 26.19
C ASN A 47 7.07 -20.89 26.99
N LEU A 48 8.25 -21.12 26.40
CA LEU A 48 9.36 -21.83 26.99
C LEU A 48 10.65 -21.06 26.66
N ASN A 49 11.50 -20.82 27.67
CA ASN A 49 12.69 -19.98 27.53
C ASN A 49 13.90 -20.63 28.22
N ASN A 50 15.08 -20.55 27.60
CA ASN A 50 16.36 -21.05 28.14
C ASN A 50 17.39 -19.93 28.41
N GLY A 51 16.96 -18.67 28.51
CA GLY A 51 17.79 -17.47 28.64
C GLY A 51 18.27 -16.90 27.31
N ILE A 52 18.46 -17.73 26.29
CA ILE A 52 18.99 -17.33 24.97
C ILE A 52 17.87 -17.20 23.94
N LYS A 53 16.95 -18.17 23.93
CA LYS A 53 15.90 -18.33 22.94
C LYS A 53 14.55 -18.52 23.62
N ASN A 54 13.52 -17.93 23.02
CA ASN A 54 12.14 -18.07 23.46
C ASN A 54 11.34 -18.84 22.42
N ILE A 55 10.57 -19.84 22.87
CA ILE A 55 9.65 -20.62 22.05
C ILE A 55 8.26 -20.24 22.50
N ALA A 56 7.48 -19.62 21.61
CA ALA A 56 6.10 -19.30 21.85
C ALA A 56 5.22 -20.42 21.28
N PHE A 57 4.40 -21.03 22.12
CA PHE A 57 3.43 -22.03 21.70
C PHE A 57 2.08 -21.40 21.42
N ILE A 58 1.45 -21.85 20.34
CA ILE A 58 0.05 -21.57 20.03
C ILE A 58 -0.68 -22.92 19.96
N ASP A 59 -1.52 -23.20 20.96
CA ASP A 59 -2.36 -24.40 20.95
C ASP A 59 -3.61 -24.13 20.12
N VAL A 60 -3.70 -24.80 18.97
CA VAL A 60 -4.89 -24.72 18.11
C VAL A 60 -5.88 -25.80 18.49
N PRO A 61 -7.18 -25.47 18.52
CA PRO A 61 -8.21 -26.44 18.82
C PRO A 61 -8.23 -27.54 17.75
N GLY A 62 -8.42 -28.79 18.19
CA GLY A 62 -8.46 -29.94 17.27
C GLY A 62 -9.85 -30.27 16.73
N HIS A 63 -10.89 -29.59 17.18
CA HIS A 63 -12.28 -29.94 16.87
C HIS A 63 -12.71 -29.36 15.50
N GLU A 64 -13.49 -30.12 14.72
CA GLU A 64 -13.95 -29.73 13.36
C GLU A 64 -14.68 -28.37 13.33
N ASN A 65 -15.56 -28.11 14.30
CA ASN A 65 -16.24 -26.81 14.45
C ASN A 65 -15.33 -25.60 14.73
N LEU A 66 -14.02 -25.80 14.97
CA LEU A 66 -13.06 -24.77 15.36
C LEU A 66 -11.95 -24.53 14.34
N VAL A 67 -12.09 -25.06 13.11
CA VAL A 67 -11.16 -24.85 11.98
C VAL A 67 -10.89 -23.36 11.74
N LYS A 68 -11.91 -22.49 11.88
CA LYS A 68 -11.76 -21.02 11.77
C LYS A 68 -10.76 -20.43 12.76
N THR A 69 -10.75 -20.96 13.99
CA THR A 69 -9.82 -20.56 15.04
C THR A 69 -8.42 -21.09 14.75
N MET A 70 -8.32 -22.34 14.30
CA MET A 70 -7.06 -22.91 13.85
C MET A 70 -6.40 -22.07 12.75
N ILE A 71 -7.13 -21.73 11.69
CA ILE A 71 -6.62 -20.91 10.57
C ILE A 71 -6.09 -19.57 11.07
N SER A 72 -6.81 -18.93 12.00
CA SER A 72 -6.41 -17.66 12.62
C SER A 72 -5.14 -17.77 13.50
N GLY A 73 -4.75 -18.97 13.93
CA GLY A 73 -3.51 -19.20 14.68
C GLY A 73 -2.36 -19.64 13.77
N ALA A 74 -2.67 -20.57 12.85
CA ALA A 74 -1.70 -21.29 12.05
C ALA A 74 -0.89 -20.42 11.08
N PHE A 75 -1.45 -19.30 10.62
CA PHE A 75 -0.73 -18.38 9.73
C PHE A 75 0.54 -17.78 10.37
N GLN A 76 0.64 -17.82 11.70
CA GLN A 76 1.78 -17.28 12.47
C GLN A 76 2.87 -18.32 12.72
N PHE A 77 2.70 -19.58 12.30
CA PHE A 77 3.61 -20.65 12.66
C PHE A 77 4.93 -20.58 11.89
N ASP A 78 6.03 -20.60 12.62
CA ASP A 78 7.36 -20.90 12.05
C ASP A 78 7.50 -22.41 11.81
N ALA A 79 6.95 -23.21 12.73
CA ALA A 79 6.84 -24.66 12.64
C ALA A 79 5.57 -25.16 13.34
N CYS A 80 5.13 -26.37 13.00
CA CYS A 80 4.02 -27.04 13.67
C CYS A 80 4.49 -28.36 14.30
N MET A 81 4.20 -28.55 15.60
CA MET A 81 4.20 -29.86 16.23
C MET A 81 2.89 -30.57 15.89
N LEU A 82 2.97 -31.55 15.00
CA LEU A 82 1.83 -32.39 14.65
C LEU A 82 1.77 -33.57 15.62
N VAL A 83 0.83 -33.51 16.55
CA VAL A 83 0.68 -34.46 17.65
C VAL A 83 -0.28 -35.58 17.27
N ILE A 84 0.22 -36.81 17.32
CA ILE A 84 -0.49 -38.02 16.90
C ILE A 84 -0.38 -39.04 18.03
N ALA A 85 -1.49 -39.54 18.54
CA ALA A 85 -1.44 -40.61 19.54
C ALA A 85 -0.94 -41.90 18.89
N ALA A 86 0.14 -42.47 19.42
CA ALA A 86 0.79 -43.66 18.86
C ALA A 86 -0.13 -44.90 18.88
N ASN A 87 -1.09 -44.96 19.81
CA ASN A 87 -2.08 -46.02 19.90
C ASN A 87 -3.32 -45.82 19.01
N GLU A 88 -3.46 -44.67 18.35
CA GLU A 88 -4.62 -44.34 17.52
C GLU A 88 -4.26 -44.05 16.06
N GLY A 89 -3.03 -43.60 15.81
CA GLY A 89 -2.53 -43.27 14.49
C GLY A 89 -3.23 -42.06 13.84
N LEU A 90 -3.27 -42.07 12.51
CA LEU A 90 -3.78 -40.95 11.72
C LEU A 90 -5.31 -40.89 11.75
N LYS A 91 -5.86 -39.73 12.13
CA LYS A 91 -7.31 -39.47 12.23
C LYS A 91 -7.76 -38.38 11.25
N PRO A 92 -9.07 -38.29 10.92
CA PRO A 92 -9.59 -37.29 9.97
C PRO A 92 -9.18 -35.85 10.26
N GLN A 93 -9.29 -35.40 11.52
CA GLN A 93 -8.87 -34.04 11.91
C GLN A 93 -7.36 -33.81 11.74
N THR A 94 -6.53 -34.84 11.98
CA THR A 94 -5.09 -34.73 11.71
C THR A 94 -4.82 -34.56 10.22
N LYS A 95 -5.56 -35.26 9.35
CA LYS A 95 -5.46 -35.08 7.89
C LYS A 95 -5.87 -33.68 7.46
N GLU A 96 -7.01 -33.19 7.94
CA GLU A 96 -7.49 -31.82 7.68
C GLU A 96 -6.48 -30.77 8.14
N HIS A 97 -5.85 -30.97 9.31
CA HIS A 97 -4.81 -30.05 9.78
C HIS A 97 -3.57 -30.05 8.88
N ILE A 98 -3.13 -31.21 8.39
CA ILE A 98 -2.00 -31.31 7.45
C ILE A 98 -2.31 -30.53 6.17
N GLU A 99 -3.53 -30.69 5.63
CA GLU A 99 -4.00 -29.94 4.46
C GLU A 99 -4.00 -28.43 4.70
N ILE A 100 -4.53 -27.97 5.85
CA ILE A 100 -4.53 -26.56 6.23
C ILE A 100 -3.10 -26.01 6.35
N LEU A 101 -2.19 -26.75 7.00
CA LEU A 101 -0.78 -26.35 7.15
C LEU A 101 -0.07 -26.24 5.80
N ASN A 102 -0.34 -27.17 4.89
CA ASN A 102 0.16 -27.14 3.52
C ASN A 102 -0.33 -25.89 2.77
N LEU A 103 -1.64 -25.61 2.83
CA LEU A 103 -2.25 -24.46 2.16
C LEU A 103 -1.78 -23.12 2.76
N LEU A 104 -1.54 -23.05 4.08
CA LEU A 104 -0.97 -21.88 4.76
C LEU A 104 0.55 -21.75 4.61
N ASN A 105 1.20 -22.66 3.88
CA ASN A 105 2.65 -22.68 3.67
C ASN A 105 3.46 -22.77 4.99
N VAL A 106 2.94 -23.50 5.97
CA VAL A 106 3.66 -23.84 7.21
C VAL A 106 4.56 -25.04 6.93
N LYS A 107 5.70 -24.78 6.29
CA LYS A 107 6.61 -25.81 5.77
C LYS A 107 7.14 -26.76 6.84
N ASN A 108 7.59 -26.23 7.97
CA ASN A 108 8.32 -26.99 8.98
C ASN A 108 7.39 -27.81 9.89
N ILE A 109 7.45 -29.13 9.80
CA ILE A 109 6.65 -30.06 10.61
C ILE A 109 7.55 -30.86 11.55
N ILE A 110 7.13 -30.95 12.82
CA ILE A 110 7.74 -31.81 13.84
C ILE A 110 6.71 -32.86 14.20
N LEU A 111 6.98 -34.12 13.87
CA LEU A 111 6.08 -35.22 14.20
C LEU A 111 6.27 -35.62 15.66
N VAL A 112 5.18 -35.57 16.43
CA VAL A 112 5.19 -35.95 17.84
C VAL A 112 4.19 -37.07 18.05
N PHE A 113 4.69 -38.30 18.22
CA PHE A 113 3.90 -39.48 18.52
C PHE A 113 3.70 -39.59 20.03
N SER A 114 2.59 -39.05 20.54
CA SER A 114 2.23 -39.06 21.96
C SER A 114 1.72 -40.43 22.41
N LYS A 115 1.60 -40.65 23.73
CA LYS A 115 1.11 -41.92 24.32
C LYS A 115 1.90 -43.15 23.83
N CYS A 116 3.18 -42.98 23.49
CA CYS A 116 4.01 -44.07 22.98
C CYS A 116 4.22 -45.19 24.00
N ASP A 117 4.00 -44.92 25.30
CA ASP A 117 4.03 -45.91 26.38
C ASP A 117 2.90 -46.97 26.28
N LEU A 118 1.85 -46.70 25.51
CA LEU A 118 0.71 -47.62 25.36
C LEU A 118 0.91 -48.68 24.27
N VAL A 119 1.97 -48.59 23.48
CA VAL A 119 2.19 -49.41 22.28
C VAL A 119 3.64 -49.91 22.16
N GLY A 120 3.82 -51.07 21.53
CA GLY A 120 5.13 -51.65 21.28
C GLY A 120 5.93 -50.92 20.20
N LYS A 121 7.26 -51.17 20.14
CA LYS A 121 8.16 -50.51 19.16
C LYS A 121 7.77 -50.76 17.69
N ASN A 122 7.23 -51.94 17.37
CA ASN A 122 6.83 -52.27 16.00
C ASN A 122 5.62 -51.42 15.56
N GLU A 123 4.57 -51.37 16.40
CA GLU A 123 3.38 -50.56 16.16
C GLU A 123 3.71 -49.06 16.06
N GLN A 124 4.63 -48.58 16.90
CA GLN A 124 5.17 -47.21 16.79
C GLN A 124 5.76 -46.92 15.40
N LEU A 125 6.55 -47.84 14.84
CA LEU A 125 7.12 -47.69 13.50
C LEU A 125 6.06 -47.76 12.40
N GLU A 126 5.08 -48.65 12.52
CA GLU A 126 3.96 -48.75 11.57
C GLU A 126 3.16 -47.45 11.50
N VAL A 127 2.78 -46.90 12.66
CA VAL A 127 2.07 -45.61 12.73
C VAL A 127 2.90 -44.48 12.16
N LYS A 128 4.20 -44.45 12.45
CA LYS A 128 5.11 -43.45 11.87
C LYS A 128 5.14 -43.55 10.35
N ASN A 129 5.33 -44.75 9.80
CA ASN A 129 5.38 -44.96 8.36
C ASN A 129 4.07 -44.56 7.68
N SER A 130 2.92 -44.93 8.26
CA SER A 130 1.60 -44.51 7.76
C SER A 130 1.43 -42.99 7.69
N VAL A 131 1.95 -42.26 8.69
CA VAL A 131 1.91 -40.79 8.71
C VAL A 131 2.86 -40.19 7.66
N LEU A 132 4.07 -40.74 7.53
CA LEU A 132 5.02 -40.31 6.50
C LEU A 132 4.45 -40.54 5.10
N ASP A 133 3.81 -41.69 4.89
CA ASP A 133 3.15 -42.03 3.63
C ASP A 133 2.01 -41.10 3.27
N PHE A 134 1.31 -40.53 4.24
CA PHE A 134 0.29 -39.52 3.98
C PHE A 134 0.90 -38.14 3.71
N ILE A 135 1.95 -37.76 4.43
CA ILE A 135 2.57 -36.43 4.30
C ILE A 135 3.36 -36.28 3.00
N LYS A 136 3.90 -37.38 2.43
CA LYS A 136 4.70 -37.33 1.20
C LYS A 136 3.96 -36.73 0.00
N ASP A 137 2.63 -36.76 0.00
CA ASP A 137 1.79 -36.20 -1.07
C ASP A 137 1.74 -34.66 -1.01
N PHE A 138 2.24 -34.03 0.06
CA PHE A 138 2.26 -32.59 0.28
C PHE A 138 3.67 -32.02 0.13
N SER A 139 4.05 -31.65 -1.11
CA SER A 139 5.40 -31.19 -1.45
C SER A 139 5.89 -29.93 -0.70
N ASN A 140 4.99 -29.12 -0.14
CA ASN A 140 5.37 -27.93 0.61
C ASN A 140 5.79 -28.24 2.06
N LEU A 141 5.48 -29.43 2.57
CA LEU A 141 5.74 -29.80 3.96
C LEU A 141 7.07 -30.54 4.08
N GLU A 142 7.88 -30.10 5.04
CA GLU A 142 9.17 -30.68 5.38
C GLU A 142 9.14 -31.19 6.82
N ILE A 143 9.47 -32.48 6.99
CA ILE A 143 9.53 -33.10 8.32
C ILE A 143 10.93 -32.88 8.90
N LEU A 144 11.04 -31.98 9.86
CA LEU A 144 12.31 -31.64 10.49
C LEU A 144 12.83 -32.77 11.37
N ARG A 145 11.95 -33.40 12.16
CA ARG A 145 12.24 -34.55 13.02
C ARG A 145 10.96 -35.24 13.50
N SER A 146 11.09 -36.50 13.92
CA SER A 146 10.04 -37.27 14.59
C SER A 146 10.46 -37.66 16.00
N PHE A 147 9.52 -37.62 16.95
CA PHE A 147 9.71 -38.00 18.34
C PHE A 147 8.60 -38.93 18.80
N PHE A 148 8.95 -39.98 19.54
CA PHE A 148 8.00 -40.74 20.36
C PHE A 148 8.08 -40.20 21.78
N VAL A 149 6.95 -39.75 22.31
CA VAL A 149 6.90 -39.10 23.62
C VAL A 149 5.81 -39.69 24.52
N SER A 150 6.15 -39.82 25.79
CA SER A 150 5.19 -40.09 26.85
C SER A 150 5.33 -39.01 27.91
N ILE A 151 4.22 -38.42 28.34
CA ILE A 151 4.22 -37.47 29.45
C ILE A 151 4.63 -38.12 30.79
N LYS A 152 4.69 -39.46 30.85
CA LYS A 152 5.20 -40.22 31.99
C LYS A 152 6.71 -40.44 31.94
N ASP A 153 7.34 -40.27 30.77
CA ASP A 153 8.78 -40.41 30.58
C ASP A 153 9.43 -39.03 30.39
N LYS A 154 10.07 -38.55 31.46
CA LYS A 154 10.77 -37.26 31.47
C LYS A 154 11.85 -37.16 30.39
N ASN A 155 12.57 -38.26 30.10
CA ASN A 155 13.65 -38.24 29.11
C ASN A 155 13.11 -37.97 27.70
N SER A 156 11.94 -38.54 27.35
CA SER A 156 11.28 -38.28 26.07
C SER A 156 10.87 -36.81 25.89
N ILE A 157 10.38 -36.19 26.97
CA ILE A 157 9.98 -34.78 26.98
C ILE A 157 11.21 -33.86 26.90
N ASP A 158 12.27 -34.16 27.66
CA ASP A 158 13.51 -33.38 27.64
C ASP A 158 14.20 -33.48 26.27
N ALA A 159 14.17 -34.63 25.61
CA ALA A 159 14.70 -34.80 24.26
C ALA A 159 13.96 -33.92 23.23
N LEU A 160 12.62 -33.90 23.26
CA LEU A 160 11.82 -33.00 22.43
C LEU A 160 12.15 -31.54 22.75
N LYS A 161 12.12 -31.17 24.04
CA LYS A 161 12.39 -29.82 24.53
C LYS A 161 13.72 -29.26 24.05
N ASN A 162 14.80 -30.05 24.17
CA ASN A 162 16.13 -29.66 23.74
C ASN A 162 16.19 -29.42 22.23
N TYR A 163 15.52 -30.25 21.44
CA TYR A 163 15.44 -30.06 19.99
C TYR A 163 14.65 -28.81 19.58
N LEU A 164 13.56 -28.47 20.28
CA LEU A 164 12.80 -27.24 19.95
C LEU A 164 13.69 -25.98 20.05
N PHE A 165 14.66 -25.97 20.97
CA PHE A 165 15.63 -24.89 21.08
C PHE A 165 16.62 -24.81 19.91
N THR A 166 16.87 -25.91 19.18
CA THR A 166 17.79 -25.92 18.03
C THR A 166 17.17 -25.40 16.72
N ILE A 167 15.84 -25.30 16.64
CA ILE A 167 15.13 -24.91 15.41
C ILE A 167 15.49 -23.46 15.03
N GLN A 168 15.87 -23.20 13.78
CA GLN A 168 16.16 -21.83 13.36
C GLN A 168 14.87 -21.05 13.10
N ARG A 169 14.86 -19.75 13.44
CA ARG A 169 13.75 -18.86 13.07
C ARG A 169 13.76 -18.63 11.56
N LYS A 170 12.59 -18.38 10.97
CA LYS A 170 12.53 -17.85 9.59
C LYS A 170 13.27 -16.50 9.57
N THR A 171 14.11 -16.29 8.56
CA THR A 171 14.71 -14.97 8.31
C THR A 171 13.63 -14.06 7.73
N HIS A 172 13.41 -12.92 8.38
CA HIS A 172 12.53 -11.88 7.87
C HIS A 172 13.39 -10.70 7.41
N ASP A 173 12.96 -10.09 6.31
CA ASP A 173 13.55 -8.85 5.84
C ASP A 173 13.27 -7.74 6.89
N GLN A 174 14.33 -7.26 7.52
CA GLN A 174 14.24 -6.26 8.59
C GLN A 174 13.77 -4.90 8.06
N ASP A 175 13.96 -4.64 6.77
CA ASP A 175 13.56 -3.40 6.10
C ASP A 175 12.11 -3.46 5.57
N SER A 176 11.39 -4.54 5.87
CA SER A 176 9.99 -4.69 5.48
C SER A 176 9.04 -3.80 6.28
N VAL A 177 7.91 -3.45 5.69
CA VAL A 177 6.91 -2.58 6.33
C VAL A 177 6.15 -3.35 7.40
N PHE A 178 6.01 -2.72 8.57
CA PHE A 178 5.29 -3.32 9.69
C PHE A 178 3.88 -3.76 9.30
N ARG A 179 3.53 -5.04 9.50
CA ARG A 179 2.21 -5.59 9.16
C ARG A 179 1.73 -6.51 10.29
N TYR A 180 0.56 -6.22 10.83
CA TYR A 180 0.03 -6.88 12.01
C TYR A 180 -1.47 -7.14 11.90
N TYR A 181 -1.88 -8.40 12.06
CA TYR A 181 -3.29 -8.79 12.12
C TYR A 181 -3.78 -8.83 13.58
N ILE A 182 -4.86 -8.10 13.87
CA ILE A 182 -5.50 -8.13 15.19
C ILE A 182 -6.20 -9.48 15.36
N ASP A 183 -5.84 -10.23 16.40
CA ASP A 183 -6.48 -11.49 16.79
C ASP A 183 -7.52 -11.31 17.90
N ARG A 184 -7.28 -10.41 18.87
CA ARG A 184 -8.19 -10.07 19.97
C ARG A 184 -8.07 -8.59 20.34
N VAL A 185 -9.12 -8.07 20.95
CA VAL A 185 -9.22 -6.69 21.43
C VAL A 185 -9.73 -6.72 22.86
N PHE A 186 -9.02 -6.02 23.75
CA PHE A 186 -9.32 -5.93 25.17
C PHE A 186 -9.50 -4.48 25.58
N GLN A 187 -10.43 -4.24 26.50
CA GLN A 187 -10.54 -2.99 27.24
C GLN A 187 -9.92 -3.19 28.62
N VAL A 188 -8.75 -2.60 28.85
CA VAL A 188 -8.02 -2.74 30.11
C VAL A 188 -8.22 -1.47 30.93
N LYS A 189 -8.83 -1.61 32.12
CA LYS A 189 -9.11 -0.48 33.02
C LYS A 189 -7.82 0.29 33.32
N GLY A 190 -7.82 1.59 33.10
CA GLY A 190 -6.65 2.46 33.31
C GLY A 190 -5.60 2.45 32.19
N HIS A 191 -5.62 1.44 31.30
CA HIS A 191 -4.66 1.32 30.20
C HIS A 191 -5.28 1.60 28.82
N GLY A 192 -6.60 1.54 28.69
CA GLY A 192 -7.32 1.78 27.45
C GLY A 192 -7.47 0.53 26.59
N THR A 193 -7.50 0.71 25.27
CA THR A 193 -7.68 -0.39 24.32
C THR A 193 -6.35 -1.07 24.03
N VAL A 194 -6.28 -2.37 24.32
CA VAL A 194 -5.14 -3.22 24.01
C VAL A 194 -5.55 -4.22 22.94
N VAL A 195 -4.77 -4.35 21.87
CA VAL A 195 -4.98 -5.36 20.84
C VAL A 195 -3.87 -6.40 20.89
N THR A 196 -4.18 -7.66 20.66
CA THR A 196 -3.19 -8.73 20.49
C THR A 196 -3.23 -9.29 19.08
N GLY A 197 -2.14 -9.92 18.65
CA GLY A 197 -1.93 -10.28 17.25
C GLY A 197 -0.48 -10.60 16.92
N GLY A 198 -0.27 -11.19 15.75
CA GLY A 198 1.04 -11.54 15.22
C GLY A 198 1.63 -10.44 14.37
N VAL A 199 2.92 -10.13 14.60
CA VAL A 199 3.74 -9.29 13.72
C VAL A 199 4.24 -10.16 12.57
N LEU A 200 3.73 -9.92 11.37
CA LEU A 200 4.09 -10.67 10.17
C LEU A 200 5.40 -10.19 9.55
N LYS A 201 5.58 -8.87 9.53
CA LYS A 201 6.71 -8.19 8.87
C LYS A 201 7.03 -6.90 9.62
N GLY A 202 8.26 -6.43 9.43
CA GLY A 202 8.76 -5.15 9.91
C GLY A 202 8.84 -5.00 11.43
N THR A 203 9.14 -3.77 11.84
CA THR A 203 9.36 -3.40 13.24
C THR A 203 8.48 -2.22 13.63
N LEU A 204 8.02 -2.21 14.88
CA LEU A 204 7.27 -1.10 15.48
C LEU A 204 7.87 -0.73 16.84
N LYS A 205 8.00 0.57 17.09
CA LYS A 205 8.53 1.11 18.34
C LYS A 205 7.47 1.88 19.12
N VAL A 206 7.53 1.81 20.45
CA VAL A 206 6.70 2.61 21.35
C VAL A 206 6.85 4.11 21.01
N GLY A 207 5.72 4.82 20.98
CA GLY A 207 5.62 6.23 20.60
C GLY A 207 5.35 6.46 19.11
N GLU A 208 5.49 5.44 18.25
CA GLU A 208 5.23 5.58 16.82
C GLU A 208 3.74 5.59 16.49
N GLN A 209 3.41 6.31 15.42
CA GLN A 209 2.09 6.27 14.82
C GLN A 209 1.92 5.02 13.95
N ILE A 210 0.73 4.43 14.01
CA ILE A 210 0.32 3.26 13.24
C ILE A 210 -1.06 3.50 12.65
N LEU A 211 -1.30 3.04 11.43
CA LEU A 211 -2.58 3.15 10.73
C LEU A 211 -3.32 1.82 10.83
N ASN A 212 -4.60 1.85 11.23
CA ASN A 212 -5.51 0.75 10.97
C ASN A 212 -6.04 0.89 9.54
N LEU A 213 -5.72 -0.07 8.68
CA LEU A 213 -6.05 -0.01 7.25
C LEU A 213 -7.56 -0.06 7.01
N ASP A 214 -8.27 -0.92 7.74
CA ASP A 214 -9.71 -1.12 7.60
C ASP A 214 -10.54 0.09 8.05
N LEU A 215 -10.09 0.78 9.10
CA LEU A 215 -10.74 1.99 9.60
C LEU A 215 -10.25 3.25 8.88
N ASN A 216 -9.09 3.20 8.24
CA ASN A 216 -8.32 4.34 7.75
C ASN A 216 -8.09 5.40 8.86
N GLU A 217 -7.78 4.91 10.08
CA GLU A 217 -7.60 5.73 11.28
C GLU A 217 -6.22 5.48 11.89
N SER A 218 -5.57 6.56 12.31
CA SER A 218 -4.26 6.51 12.92
C SER A 218 -4.32 6.46 14.44
N PHE A 219 -3.46 5.64 15.02
CA PHE A 219 -3.29 5.45 16.45
C PHE A 219 -1.82 5.68 16.83
N ILE A 220 -1.57 5.98 18.09
CA ILE A 220 -0.22 6.05 18.69
C ILE A 220 -0.04 4.85 19.60
N LEU A 221 1.08 4.14 19.42
CA LEU A 221 1.48 3.05 20.29
C LEU A 221 1.99 3.61 21.63
N ARG A 222 1.21 3.45 22.70
CA ARG A 222 1.61 3.95 24.03
C ARG A 222 2.60 3.05 24.72
N ASN A 223 2.33 1.75 24.70
CA ASN A 223 3.13 0.69 25.31
C ASN A 223 2.93 -0.58 24.48
N LEU A 224 3.90 -1.49 24.55
CA LEU A 224 3.75 -2.82 23.99
C LEU A 224 4.31 -3.87 24.94
N GLU A 225 3.74 -5.06 24.88
CA GLU A 225 4.22 -6.23 25.61
C GLU A 225 4.46 -7.41 24.67
N VAL A 226 5.55 -8.13 24.91
CA VAL A 226 5.92 -9.36 24.21
C VAL A 226 6.14 -10.43 25.28
N HIS A 227 5.37 -11.52 25.22
CA HIS A 227 5.39 -12.59 26.23
C HIS A 227 5.15 -12.08 27.67
N SER A 228 4.13 -11.24 27.86
CA SER A 228 3.74 -10.66 29.15
C SER A 228 4.84 -9.81 29.83
N ARG A 229 5.76 -9.26 29.03
CA ARG A 229 6.80 -8.34 29.47
C ARG A 229 6.78 -7.08 28.62
N SER A 230 6.85 -5.93 29.26
CA SER A 230 6.99 -4.65 28.58
C SER A 230 8.24 -4.63 27.71
N ALA A 231 8.09 -4.15 26.47
CA ALA A 231 9.19 -3.95 25.55
C ALA A 231 9.08 -2.57 24.88
N LYS A 232 10.20 -2.09 24.31
CA LYS A 232 10.26 -0.81 23.59
C LYS A 232 10.03 -0.95 22.10
N THR A 233 10.29 -2.14 21.55
CA THR A 233 10.19 -2.48 20.14
C THR A 233 9.63 -3.89 19.99
N VAL A 234 8.96 -4.14 18.87
CA VAL A 234 8.55 -5.48 18.43
C VAL A 234 8.88 -5.65 16.95
N GLU A 235 9.40 -6.82 16.59
CA GLU A 235 9.75 -7.21 15.21
C GLU A 235 9.09 -8.55 14.86
N ALA A 236 9.01 -8.88 13.57
CA ALA A 236 8.64 -10.22 13.13
C ALA A 236 9.78 -11.24 13.39
N PRO A 237 9.48 -12.51 13.75
CA PRO A 237 8.18 -13.04 14.14
C PRO A 237 7.99 -12.88 15.65
N ASN A 238 7.00 -12.11 16.08
CA ASN A 238 6.57 -12.07 17.48
C ASN A 238 5.05 -11.86 17.54
N ARG A 239 4.44 -12.41 18.57
CA ARG A 239 3.10 -12.01 18.99
C ARG A 239 3.24 -10.92 20.05
N ALA A 240 2.50 -9.82 19.90
CA ALA A 240 2.58 -8.70 20.81
C ALA A 240 1.21 -8.15 21.19
N ALA A 241 1.11 -7.69 22.43
CA ALA A 241 0.02 -6.84 22.89
C ALA A 241 0.39 -5.38 22.65
N LEU A 242 -0.42 -4.66 21.89
CA LEU A 242 -0.22 -3.26 21.55
C LEU A 242 -1.27 -2.42 22.28
N ASN A 243 -0.82 -1.52 23.15
CA ASN A 243 -1.70 -0.53 23.77
C ASN A 243 -1.80 0.69 22.83
N LEU A 244 -2.98 0.88 22.25
CA LEU A 244 -3.22 1.89 21.24
C LEU A 244 -4.05 3.05 21.79
N SER A 245 -3.67 4.25 21.38
CA SER A 245 -4.41 5.46 21.70
C SER A 245 -4.72 6.28 20.46
N GLY A 246 -5.87 6.93 20.49
CA GLY A 246 -6.41 7.68 19.38
C GLY A 246 -7.93 7.67 19.43
N ASP A 247 -8.54 8.35 18.47
CA ASP A 247 -9.99 8.32 18.32
C ASP A 247 -10.43 6.94 17.81
N LYS A 248 -11.67 6.54 18.12
CA LYS A 248 -12.27 5.30 17.62
C LYS A 248 -11.51 4.01 17.97
N THR A 249 -10.73 3.98 19.06
CA THR A 249 -10.14 2.70 19.54
C THR A 249 -11.23 1.65 19.87
N TYR A 250 -12.44 2.09 20.22
CA TYR A 250 -13.61 1.21 20.40
C TYR A 250 -14.06 0.48 19.12
N ALA A 251 -13.65 0.96 17.94
CA ALA A 251 -14.00 0.37 16.64
C ALA A 251 -12.99 -0.70 16.18
N LEU A 252 -11.90 -0.89 16.94
CA LEU A 252 -10.90 -1.94 16.67
C LEU A 252 -11.53 -3.31 16.85
N LYS A 253 -11.31 -4.21 15.88
CA LYS A 253 -11.90 -5.56 15.85
C LYS A 253 -10.90 -6.60 15.33
N LYS A 254 -11.13 -7.86 15.69
CA LYS A 254 -10.43 -9.02 15.11
C LYS A 254 -10.51 -8.98 13.58
N GLY A 255 -9.41 -9.35 12.93
CA GLY A 255 -9.29 -9.40 11.47
C GLY A 255 -8.86 -8.09 10.83
N GLN A 256 -8.83 -6.97 11.58
CA GLN A 256 -8.31 -5.72 11.05
C GLN A 256 -6.78 -5.70 11.05
N ILE A 257 -6.20 -4.91 10.14
CA ILE A 257 -4.75 -4.83 9.93
C ILE A 257 -4.20 -3.49 10.39
N LEU A 258 -3.08 -3.55 11.13
CA LEU A 258 -2.28 -2.39 11.49
C LEU A 258 -1.01 -2.35 10.65
N SER A 259 -0.70 -1.18 10.08
CA SER A 259 0.52 -0.96 9.29
C SER A 259 0.95 0.52 9.24
N LYS A 260 2.08 0.80 8.60
CA LYS A 260 2.54 2.16 8.31
C LYS A 260 1.69 2.77 7.19
N LYS A 261 1.46 4.08 7.27
CA LYS A 261 0.69 4.84 6.26
C LYS A 261 1.44 4.91 4.93
N GLY A 262 0.72 4.80 3.82
CA GLY A 262 1.24 5.02 2.47
C GLY A 262 1.65 3.77 1.68
N PHE A 263 1.65 2.59 2.31
CA PHE A 263 2.15 1.36 1.68
C PHE A 263 1.08 0.41 1.15
N TRP A 264 -0.17 0.54 1.63
CA TRP A 264 -1.23 -0.42 1.34
C TRP A 264 -2.47 0.29 0.82
N ARG A 265 -3.02 -0.24 -0.27
CA ARG A 265 -4.31 0.19 -0.82
C ARG A 265 -5.30 -0.97 -0.73
N GLY A 266 -6.53 -0.64 -0.36
CA GLY A 266 -7.60 -1.62 -0.25
C GLY A 266 -8.36 -1.81 -1.56
N PHE A 267 -8.73 -3.05 -1.87
CA PHE A 267 -9.49 -3.43 -3.06
C PHE A 267 -10.64 -4.38 -2.71
N PHE A 268 -11.70 -4.37 -3.51
CA PHE A 268 -12.82 -5.31 -3.41
C PHE A 268 -12.64 -6.55 -4.29
N GLU A 269 -11.54 -6.62 -5.03
CA GLU A 269 -11.21 -7.76 -5.87
C GLU A 269 -9.72 -8.08 -5.74
N ALA A 270 -9.39 -9.36 -5.86
CA ALA A 270 -8.02 -9.83 -5.98
C ALA A 270 -7.97 -11.09 -6.85
N ASP A 271 -6.88 -11.27 -7.58
CA ASP A 271 -6.65 -12.45 -8.38
C ASP A 271 -5.70 -13.40 -7.65
N CYS A 272 -6.03 -14.68 -7.64
CA CYS A 272 -5.41 -15.69 -6.79
C CYS A 272 -5.18 -17.00 -7.54
N PHE A 273 -4.17 -17.75 -7.12
CA PHE A 273 -4.07 -19.18 -7.42
C PHE A 273 -4.84 -19.97 -6.36
N VAL A 274 -5.57 -21.00 -6.77
CA VAL A 274 -6.36 -21.86 -5.88
C VAL A 274 -5.97 -23.33 -6.08
N SER A 275 -5.68 -24.02 -4.99
CA SER A 275 -5.60 -25.47 -4.91
C SER A 275 -6.78 -26.00 -4.08
N GLY A 276 -7.58 -26.87 -4.68
CA GLY A 276 -8.75 -27.47 -4.04
C GLY A 276 -9.97 -27.55 -4.96
N ASP A 277 -11.10 -27.94 -4.39
CA ASP A 277 -12.36 -28.12 -5.12
C ASP A 277 -13.19 -26.82 -5.11
N LEU A 278 -12.90 -25.96 -6.09
CA LEU A 278 -13.59 -24.69 -6.28
C LEU A 278 -14.11 -24.55 -7.71
N THR A 279 -15.41 -24.32 -7.86
CA THR A 279 -16.04 -24.13 -9.15
C THR A 279 -16.36 -22.66 -9.42
N HIS A 280 -16.53 -22.32 -10.70
CA HIS A 280 -16.87 -20.96 -11.13
C HIS A 280 -18.15 -20.43 -10.45
N ASN A 281 -18.12 -19.16 -10.05
CA ASN A 281 -19.19 -18.46 -9.33
C ASN A 281 -19.57 -19.02 -7.95
N SER A 282 -18.70 -19.81 -7.33
CA SER A 282 -18.90 -20.27 -5.95
C SER A 282 -18.86 -19.12 -4.93
N GLU A 283 -19.77 -19.16 -3.97
CA GLU A 283 -19.69 -18.33 -2.75
C GLU A 283 -18.93 -19.06 -1.66
N VAL A 284 -17.97 -18.36 -1.06
CA VAL A 284 -17.04 -18.92 -0.07
C VAL A 284 -16.75 -17.91 1.04
N VAL A 285 -16.25 -18.40 2.16
CA VAL A 285 -15.58 -17.55 3.16
C VAL A 285 -14.08 -17.59 2.87
N PHE A 286 -13.53 -16.45 2.51
CA PHE A 286 -12.10 -16.23 2.31
C PHE A 286 -11.44 -15.91 3.65
N CYS A 287 -10.52 -16.76 4.10
CA CYS A 287 -9.80 -16.63 5.36
C CYS A 287 -8.33 -16.28 5.10
N VAL A 288 -7.89 -15.12 5.56
CA VAL A 288 -6.52 -14.62 5.41
C VAL A 288 -6.06 -13.94 6.70
N GLY A 289 -4.90 -14.35 7.22
CA GLY A 289 -4.49 -13.96 8.57
C GLY A 289 -5.58 -14.29 9.60
N SER A 290 -5.98 -13.30 10.39
CA SER A 290 -7.13 -13.40 11.32
C SER A 290 -8.47 -12.92 10.73
N LYS A 291 -8.48 -12.51 9.45
CA LYS A 291 -9.64 -11.91 8.76
C LYS A 291 -10.44 -12.98 8.03
N GLN A 292 -11.77 -12.88 8.10
CA GLN A 292 -12.70 -13.76 7.40
C GLN A 292 -13.76 -12.91 6.69
N VAL A 293 -13.90 -13.09 5.38
CA VAL A 293 -14.78 -12.27 4.54
C VAL A 293 -15.48 -13.15 3.52
N ASN A 294 -16.77 -12.88 3.26
CA ASN A 294 -17.48 -13.58 2.19
C ASN A 294 -16.99 -13.09 0.83
N ALA A 295 -16.74 -14.02 -0.07
CA ALA A 295 -16.26 -13.74 -1.40
C ALA A 295 -17.00 -14.59 -2.45
N LYS A 296 -17.12 -14.04 -3.65
CA LYS A 296 -17.56 -14.77 -4.84
C LYS A 296 -16.34 -15.07 -5.70
N ALA A 297 -16.12 -16.34 -6.02
CA ALA A 297 -14.99 -16.80 -6.81
C ALA A 297 -15.36 -16.91 -8.29
N ALA A 298 -14.70 -16.17 -9.17
CA ALA A 298 -14.87 -16.25 -10.61
C ALA A 298 -13.64 -16.92 -11.24
N LEU A 299 -13.82 -18.12 -11.77
CA LEU A 299 -12.78 -18.84 -12.51
C LEU A 299 -12.35 -18.05 -13.75
N LEU A 300 -11.05 -17.82 -13.89
CA LEU A 300 -10.43 -17.23 -15.08
C LEU A 300 -10.00 -18.34 -16.04
N LYS A 301 -8.94 -19.06 -15.67
CA LYS A 301 -8.31 -20.15 -16.43
C LYS A 301 -7.61 -21.09 -15.46
N ASP A 302 -7.69 -22.39 -15.70
CA ASP A 302 -7.05 -23.43 -14.87
C ASP A 302 -7.38 -23.27 -13.38
N ASN A 303 -6.39 -22.94 -12.56
CA ASN A 303 -6.52 -22.73 -11.12
C ASN A 303 -6.49 -21.25 -10.71
N PHE A 304 -6.65 -20.34 -11.67
CA PHE A 304 -6.67 -18.89 -11.41
C PHE A 304 -8.08 -18.36 -11.25
N PHE A 305 -8.32 -17.65 -10.14
CA PHE A 305 -9.63 -17.09 -9.79
C PHE A 305 -9.51 -15.60 -9.46
N THR A 306 -10.49 -14.82 -9.90
CA THR A 306 -10.76 -13.51 -9.31
C THR A 306 -11.75 -13.68 -8.17
N PHE A 307 -11.38 -13.26 -6.97
CA PHE A 307 -12.30 -13.17 -5.83
C PHE A 307 -12.89 -11.77 -5.76
N LYS A 308 -14.21 -11.69 -5.60
CA LYS A 308 -14.93 -10.45 -5.31
C LYS A 308 -15.40 -10.45 -3.87
N PHE A 309 -14.97 -9.48 -3.10
CA PHE A 309 -15.22 -9.36 -1.67
C PHE A 309 -16.36 -8.38 -1.39
N ASN A 310 -17.16 -8.66 -0.36
CA ASN A 310 -18.17 -7.71 0.13
C ASN A 310 -17.59 -6.61 1.04
N LYS A 311 -16.28 -6.67 1.32
CA LYS A 311 -15.54 -5.71 2.13
C LYS A 311 -14.19 -5.43 1.47
N MET A 312 -13.65 -4.25 1.75
CA MET A 312 -12.31 -3.89 1.29
C MET A 312 -11.27 -4.80 1.94
N MET A 313 -10.35 -5.31 1.11
CA MET A 313 -9.26 -6.19 1.49
C MET A 313 -7.92 -5.51 1.21
N PHE A 314 -6.95 -5.68 2.13
CA PHE A 314 -5.61 -5.09 2.03
C PHE A 314 -4.57 -6.19 1.83
N LEU A 315 -4.77 -7.00 0.80
CA LEU A 315 -3.96 -8.19 0.55
C LEU A 315 -2.56 -7.83 0.03
N GLU A 316 -1.64 -8.76 0.20
CA GLU A 316 -0.27 -8.71 -0.35
C GLU A 316 -0.04 -9.87 -1.34
N PHE A 317 0.87 -9.66 -2.29
CA PHE A 317 1.40 -10.74 -3.12
C PHE A 317 1.90 -11.92 -2.27
N ASN A 318 1.60 -13.12 -2.76
CA ASN A 318 1.96 -14.39 -2.16
C ASN A 318 1.44 -14.59 -0.71
N GLU A 319 0.41 -13.82 -0.31
CA GLU A 319 -0.24 -13.99 0.99
C GLU A 319 -1.13 -15.25 0.94
N PRO A 320 -0.94 -16.24 1.83
CA PRO A 320 -1.71 -17.47 1.81
C PRO A 320 -3.12 -17.25 2.37
N PHE A 321 -4.08 -18.02 1.84
CA PHE A 321 -5.46 -18.01 2.30
C PHE A 321 -6.08 -19.41 2.29
N ILE A 322 -7.17 -19.55 3.05
CA ILE A 322 -8.02 -20.75 3.09
C ILE A 322 -9.43 -20.36 2.66
N LEU A 323 -10.09 -21.28 1.95
CA LEU A 323 -11.47 -21.16 1.52
C LEU A 323 -12.35 -22.11 2.31
N LEU A 324 -13.40 -21.56 2.92
CA LEU A 324 -14.41 -22.35 3.60
C LEU A 324 -15.75 -22.29 2.85
N LYS A 325 -16.43 -23.43 2.79
CA LYS A 325 -17.82 -23.55 2.35
C LYS A 325 -18.55 -24.43 3.35
N ASN A 326 -19.70 -23.96 3.85
CA ASN A 326 -20.45 -24.64 4.91
C ASN A 326 -19.57 -25.02 6.13
N SER A 327 -18.66 -24.12 6.51
CA SER A 327 -17.68 -24.30 7.60
C SER A 327 -16.65 -25.41 7.40
N ARG A 328 -16.53 -25.99 6.20
CA ARG A 328 -15.47 -26.96 5.85
C ARG A 328 -14.44 -26.33 4.93
N VAL A 329 -13.19 -26.77 5.05
CA VAL A 329 -12.13 -26.42 4.10
C VAL A 329 -12.46 -27.09 2.76
N ILE A 330 -12.52 -26.28 1.70
CA ILE A 330 -12.69 -26.78 0.32
C ILE A 330 -11.44 -26.55 -0.54
N GLY A 331 -10.49 -25.76 -0.04
CA GLY A 331 -9.26 -25.41 -0.72
C GLY A 331 -8.59 -24.20 -0.10
N GLY A 332 -7.56 -23.71 -0.76
CA GLY A 332 -6.81 -22.53 -0.38
C GLY A 332 -5.83 -22.16 -1.48
N GLY A 333 -4.90 -21.28 -1.18
CA GLY A 333 -3.88 -20.88 -2.15
C GLY A 333 -3.22 -19.59 -1.73
N PHE A 334 -2.80 -18.79 -2.71
CA PHE A 334 -2.07 -17.56 -2.48
C PHE A 334 -2.51 -16.46 -3.44
N VAL A 335 -2.45 -15.23 -2.93
CA VAL A 335 -2.80 -14.04 -3.69
C VAL A 335 -1.72 -13.75 -4.72
N LEU A 336 -2.09 -13.60 -5.99
CA LEU A 336 -1.16 -13.30 -7.07
C LEU A 336 -1.21 -11.83 -7.47
N ASN A 337 -2.40 -11.24 -7.58
CA ASN A 337 -2.56 -9.83 -7.86
C ASN A 337 -3.53 -9.21 -6.85
N PRO A 338 -3.02 -8.56 -5.79
CA PRO A 338 -3.85 -7.94 -4.76
C PRO A 338 -4.46 -6.61 -5.21
N VAL A 339 -4.06 -6.10 -6.39
CA VAL A 339 -4.49 -4.83 -6.95
C VAL A 339 -5.54 -5.08 -8.03
N SER A 340 -6.66 -4.35 -7.96
CA SER A 340 -7.69 -4.42 -9.00
C SER A 340 -7.30 -3.54 -10.19
N GLU A 341 -7.20 -4.16 -11.37
CA GLU A 341 -6.92 -3.48 -12.62
C GLU A 341 -7.81 -4.01 -13.75
N PRO A 342 -8.24 -3.13 -14.67
CA PRO A 342 -9.14 -3.50 -15.77
C PRO A 342 -8.36 -4.17 -16.92
N LEU A 343 -7.83 -5.36 -16.67
CA LEU A 343 -7.18 -6.19 -17.68
C LEU A 343 -8.20 -7.11 -18.37
N LYS A 344 -8.01 -7.33 -19.68
CA LYS A 344 -8.75 -8.38 -20.41
C LYS A 344 -8.40 -9.75 -19.83
N LYS A 345 -9.34 -10.69 -19.92
CA LYS A 345 -9.24 -12.03 -19.30
C LYS A 345 -7.97 -12.79 -19.71
N ASP A 346 -7.60 -12.76 -20.98
CA ASP A 346 -6.43 -13.49 -21.49
C ASP A 346 -5.13 -12.89 -20.95
N VAL A 347 -4.97 -11.57 -21.08
CA VAL A 347 -3.82 -10.81 -20.54
C VAL A 347 -3.68 -11.01 -19.02
N LYS A 348 -4.82 -11.00 -18.31
CA LYS A 348 -4.84 -11.28 -16.87
C LYS A 348 -4.34 -12.70 -16.58
N SER A 349 -4.74 -13.70 -17.36
CA SER A 349 -4.32 -15.09 -17.16
C SER A 349 -2.81 -15.27 -17.39
N ASP A 350 -2.26 -14.59 -18.40
CA ASP A 350 -0.81 -14.60 -18.68
C ASP A 350 -0.03 -13.92 -17.55
N LEU A 351 -0.53 -12.78 -17.05
CA LEU A 351 0.03 -12.10 -15.89
C LEU A 351 0.06 -13.01 -14.65
N LEU A 352 -1.05 -13.70 -14.34
CA LEU A 352 -1.12 -14.60 -13.19
C LEU A 352 -0.19 -15.80 -13.34
N SER A 353 -0.02 -16.31 -14.57
CA SER A 353 0.96 -17.37 -14.85
C SER A 353 2.39 -16.90 -14.58
N ALA A 354 2.76 -15.70 -15.05
CA ALA A 354 4.08 -15.11 -14.80
C ALA A 354 4.33 -14.93 -13.29
N LEU A 355 3.35 -14.37 -12.58
CA LEU A 355 3.41 -14.13 -11.14
C LEU A 355 3.50 -15.43 -10.33
N ASN A 356 2.75 -16.45 -10.71
CA ASN A 356 2.80 -17.77 -10.07
C ASN A 356 4.17 -18.44 -10.22
N ASN A 357 4.84 -18.20 -11.34
CA ASN A 357 6.18 -18.73 -11.62
C ASN A 357 7.29 -17.82 -11.10
N MET A 358 6.96 -16.72 -10.41
CA MET A 358 7.91 -15.68 -9.98
C MET A 358 8.70 -15.03 -11.14
N ASP A 359 8.15 -15.05 -12.36
CA ASP A 359 8.71 -14.38 -13.53
C ASP A 359 8.27 -12.91 -13.56
N PHE A 360 8.92 -12.10 -12.73
CA PHE A 360 8.62 -10.67 -12.61
C PHE A 360 9.00 -9.88 -13.87
N VAL A 361 9.95 -10.37 -14.67
CA VAL A 361 10.32 -9.73 -15.95
C VAL A 361 9.13 -9.79 -16.90
N GLN A 362 8.58 -10.99 -17.12
CA GLN A 362 7.39 -11.16 -17.94
C GLN A 362 6.18 -10.41 -17.37
N ALA A 363 5.98 -10.45 -16.05
CA ALA A 363 4.90 -9.70 -15.41
C ALA A 363 5.00 -8.18 -15.69
N PHE A 364 6.21 -7.60 -15.59
CA PHE A 364 6.41 -6.17 -15.82
C PHE A 364 6.25 -5.81 -17.29
N GLU A 365 6.64 -6.67 -18.23
CA GLU A 365 6.37 -6.46 -19.66
C GLU A 365 4.86 -6.40 -19.94
N ILE A 366 4.09 -7.35 -19.39
CA ILE A 366 2.63 -7.42 -19.56
C ILE A 366 1.98 -6.15 -19.01
N LEU A 367 2.38 -5.73 -17.82
CA LEU A 367 1.82 -4.55 -17.15
C LEU A 367 2.20 -3.26 -17.85
N SER A 368 3.46 -3.10 -18.23
CA SER A 368 3.92 -1.91 -18.95
C SER A 368 3.15 -1.73 -20.26
N ARG A 369 2.92 -2.82 -21.01
CA ARG A 369 2.10 -2.78 -22.24
C ARG A 369 0.63 -2.49 -21.96
N SER A 370 0.10 -2.97 -20.84
CA SER A 370 -1.30 -2.74 -20.45
C SER A 370 -1.53 -1.30 -19.95
N HIS A 371 -0.49 -0.64 -19.42
CA HIS A 371 -0.51 0.73 -18.95
C HIS A 371 0.23 1.66 -19.91
N ARG A 372 -0.45 2.02 -21.01
CA ARG A 372 0.08 2.90 -22.07
C ARG A 372 0.74 4.20 -21.54
N HIS A 373 0.16 4.81 -20.51
CA HIS A 373 0.65 6.06 -19.90
C HIS A 373 1.58 5.85 -18.70
N GLY A 374 2.25 4.69 -18.63
CA GLY A 374 3.24 4.38 -17.61
C GLY A 374 2.73 3.43 -16.53
N PHE A 375 3.60 2.49 -16.14
CA PHE A 375 3.38 1.53 -15.08
C PHE A 375 4.21 1.89 -13.83
N GLY A 376 3.53 2.28 -12.75
CA GLY A 376 4.17 2.68 -11.49
C GLY A 376 4.61 1.50 -10.61
N LEU A 377 5.82 1.60 -10.06
CA LEU A 377 6.48 0.63 -9.18
C LEU A 377 6.46 1.05 -7.69
N ILE A 378 5.74 2.12 -7.36
CA ILE A 378 5.57 2.57 -5.97
C ILE A 378 4.82 1.51 -5.15
N SER A 379 3.87 0.79 -5.76
CA SER A 379 3.10 -0.27 -5.12
C SER A 379 3.78 -1.65 -5.16
N SER A 380 5.08 -1.73 -5.49
CA SER A 380 5.78 -3.02 -5.66
C SER A 380 5.77 -3.88 -4.40
N LEU A 381 5.77 -3.26 -3.22
CA LEU A 381 5.68 -3.99 -1.96
C LEU A 381 4.38 -4.78 -1.88
N GLN A 382 3.24 -4.11 -2.06
CA GLN A 382 1.93 -4.78 -2.03
C GLN A 382 1.79 -5.75 -3.19
N ARG A 383 2.19 -5.35 -4.40
CA ARG A 383 1.87 -6.02 -5.65
C ARG A 383 2.76 -7.22 -5.97
N PHE A 384 4.01 -7.20 -5.53
CA PHE A 384 5.02 -8.20 -5.86
C PHE A 384 5.80 -8.70 -4.62
N GLY A 385 5.49 -8.19 -3.43
CA GLY A 385 6.17 -8.60 -2.20
C GLY A 385 7.64 -8.16 -2.13
N MET A 386 8.04 -7.14 -2.89
CA MET A 386 9.43 -6.67 -2.98
C MET A 386 9.55 -5.15 -2.83
N SER A 387 10.74 -4.68 -2.48
CA SER A 387 11.01 -3.24 -2.40
C SER A 387 10.93 -2.57 -3.78
N THR A 388 10.68 -1.27 -3.79
CA THR A 388 10.70 -0.47 -5.03
C THR A 388 12.09 -0.46 -5.68
N SER A 389 13.17 -0.53 -4.91
CA SER A 389 14.53 -0.63 -5.46
C SER A 389 14.74 -1.94 -6.21
N THR A 390 14.35 -3.08 -5.61
CA THR A 390 14.43 -4.39 -6.29
C THR A 390 13.58 -4.41 -7.55
N ALA A 391 12.37 -3.83 -7.51
CA ALA A 391 11.54 -3.70 -8.70
C ALA A 391 12.21 -2.83 -9.79
N LEU A 392 12.85 -1.73 -9.42
CA LEU A 392 13.58 -0.87 -10.36
C LEU A 392 14.78 -1.59 -11.01
N ASP A 393 15.46 -2.45 -10.26
CA ASP A 393 16.57 -3.26 -10.78
C ASP A 393 16.06 -4.27 -11.82
N ILE A 394 14.93 -4.95 -11.54
CA ILE A 394 14.27 -5.83 -12.50
C ILE A 394 13.82 -5.04 -13.75
N ALA A 395 13.16 -3.90 -13.54
CA ALA A 395 12.67 -3.04 -14.61
C ALA A 395 13.81 -2.55 -15.53
N SER A 396 15.00 -2.29 -14.97
CA SER A 396 16.16 -1.82 -15.73
C SER A 396 16.66 -2.86 -16.77
N ASN A 397 16.28 -4.13 -16.63
CA ASN A 397 16.63 -5.19 -17.57
C ASN A 397 15.60 -5.37 -18.71
N LEU A 398 14.48 -4.66 -18.65
CA LEU A 398 13.46 -4.71 -19.69
C LEU A 398 13.96 -4.04 -20.97
N LYS A 399 13.61 -4.63 -22.12
CA LYS A 399 13.91 -4.08 -23.44
C LYS A 399 12.80 -3.16 -23.90
N ASN A 400 13.14 -2.14 -24.68
CA ASN A 400 12.18 -1.24 -25.34
C ASN A 400 11.25 -0.48 -24.37
N VAL A 401 11.77 -0.10 -23.21
CA VAL A 401 11.08 0.75 -22.22
C VAL A 401 12.03 1.82 -21.69
N PHE A 402 11.45 2.92 -21.21
CA PHE A 402 12.15 3.92 -20.41
C PHE A 402 11.81 3.73 -18.95
N VAL A 403 12.82 3.54 -18.10
CA VAL A 403 12.65 3.37 -16.65
C VAL A 403 13.05 4.65 -15.94
N ASP A 404 12.07 5.36 -15.40
CA ASP A 404 12.31 6.51 -14.55
C ASP A 404 12.48 6.05 -13.10
N LYS A 405 13.74 6.01 -12.65
CA LYS A 405 14.08 5.61 -11.27
C LYS A 405 13.59 6.60 -10.22
N LYS A 406 13.49 7.90 -10.54
CA LYS A 406 13.04 8.92 -9.59
C LYS A 406 11.52 8.89 -9.42
N ALA A 407 10.79 8.76 -10.53
CA ALA A 407 9.34 8.62 -10.51
C ALA A 407 8.87 7.19 -10.17
N ALA A 408 9.81 6.23 -10.11
CA ALA A 408 9.54 4.80 -9.98
C ALA A 408 8.49 4.32 -10.99
N CYS A 409 8.70 4.61 -12.27
CA CYS A 409 7.74 4.34 -13.33
C CYS A 409 8.40 3.76 -14.58
N ILE A 410 7.72 2.84 -15.26
CA ILE A 410 8.12 2.25 -16.53
C ILE A 410 7.24 2.83 -17.64
N TYR A 411 7.83 3.42 -18.66
CA TYR A 411 7.13 3.93 -19.85
C TYR A 411 7.46 3.09 -21.07
N THR A 412 6.45 2.75 -21.86
CA THR A 412 6.64 2.01 -23.11
C THR A 412 6.92 2.94 -24.29
N ASN A 413 7.31 2.35 -25.42
CA ASN A 413 7.45 3.06 -26.69
C ASN A 413 6.14 3.74 -27.16
N ASP A 414 4.97 3.23 -26.76
CA ASP A 414 3.68 3.87 -27.07
C ASP A 414 3.55 5.20 -26.32
N GLY A 415 3.84 5.20 -25.01
CA GLY A 415 3.88 6.44 -24.22
C GLY A 415 4.93 7.42 -24.76
N TYR A 416 6.07 6.91 -25.24
CA TYR A 416 7.10 7.74 -25.87
C TYR A 416 6.58 8.42 -27.13
N SER A 417 5.86 7.66 -27.96
CA SER A 417 5.24 8.15 -29.19
C SER A 417 4.15 9.20 -28.90
N ASP A 418 3.35 8.99 -27.85
CA ASP A 418 2.30 9.94 -27.45
C ASP A 418 2.86 11.30 -27.01
N VAL A 419 3.93 11.31 -26.20
CA VAL A 419 4.62 12.56 -25.82
C VAL A 419 5.22 13.23 -27.06
N LYS A 420 5.83 12.45 -27.95
CA LYS A 420 6.42 12.96 -29.19
C LYS A 420 5.39 13.60 -30.12
N GLU A 421 4.23 12.96 -30.29
CA GLU A 421 3.10 13.50 -31.05
C GLU A 421 2.53 14.76 -30.41
N PHE A 422 2.40 14.78 -29.10
CA PHE A 422 1.94 15.96 -28.36
C PHE A 422 2.88 17.16 -28.54
N ILE A 423 4.19 16.95 -28.44
CA ILE A 423 5.18 18.02 -28.68
C ILE A 423 5.09 18.54 -30.12
N LYS A 424 4.99 17.64 -31.11
CA LYS A 424 4.80 18.04 -32.51
C LYS A 424 3.50 18.82 -32.71
N PHE A 425 2.42 18.43 -32.04
CA PHE A 425 1.15 19.15 -32.06
C PHE A 425 1.31 20.58 -31.54
N ILE A 426 1.98 20.77 -30.40
CA ILE A 426 2.25 22.12 -29.84
C ILE A 426 2.99 22.99 -30.86
N ILE A 427 4.07 22.47 -31.45
CA ILE A 427 4.90 23.21 -32.41
C ILE A 427 4.15 23.55 -33.70
N ASN A 428 3.27 22.66 -34.15
CA ASN A 428 2.46 22.87 -35.36
C ASN A 428 1.33 23.87 -35.12
N LYS A 429 0.71 23.82 -33.94
CA LYS A 429 -0.34 24.77 -33.53
C LYS A 429 0.23 26.17 -33.33
N ASN A 430 1.36 26.29 -32.65
CA ASN A 430 2.03 27.56 -32.40
C ASN A 430 3.52 27.45 -32.72
N LYS A 431 3.95 28.08 -33.82
CA LYS A 431 5.36 28.12 -34.22
C LYS A 431 6.26 28.83 -33.20
N ASP A 432 5.68 29.70 -32.38
CA ASP A 432 6.36 30.47 -31.34
C ASP A 432 6.28 29.81 -29.96
N ALA A 433 5.86 28.54 -29.89
CA ALA A 433 5.78 27.81 -28.63
C ALA A 433 7.17 27.67 -28.00
N MET A 434 7.22 27.92 -26.69
CA MET A 434 8.44 27.83 -25.88
C MET A 434 8.12 27.00 -24.65
N PHE A 435 8.65 25.79 -24.54
CA PHE A 435 8.21 24.84 -23.50
C PHE A 435 9.39 24.19 -22.79
N SER A 436 9.17 23.72 -21.57
CA SER A 436 10.13 22.94 -20.79
C SER A 436 9.55 21.56 -20.50
N PRO A 437 10.35 20.59 -20.02
CA PRO A 437 9.81 19.33 -19.51
C PRO A 437 8.72 19.54 -18.45
N SER A 438 8.85 20.59 -17.62
CA SER A 438 7.87 20.92 -16.57
C SER A 438 6.56 21.46 -17.14
N SER A 439 6.58 22.33 -18.17
CA SER A 439 5.34 22.84 -18.77
C SER A 439 4.64 21.83 -19.68
N ILE A 440 5.35 20.82 -20.19
CA ILE A 440 4.70 19.68 -20.84
C ILE A 440 4.09 18.76 -19.78
N ASN A 441 4.78 18.48 -18.67
CA ASN A 441 4.25 17.65 -17.58
C ASN A 441 2.92 18.18 -17.02
N THR A 442 2.74 19.51 -16.91
CA THR A 442 1.45 20.08 -16.47
C THR A 442 0.29 19.74 -17.42
N LYS A 443 0.58 19.54 -18.72
CA LYS A 443 -0.41 19.12 -19.73
C LYS A 443 -0.52 17.59 -19.84
N LEU A 444 0.57 16.87 -19.60
CA LEU A 444 0.67 15.41 -19.59
C LEU A 444 1.07 14.91 -18.20
N SER A 445 0.16 14.99 -17.23
CA SER A 445 0.46 14.70 -15.82
C SER A 445 0.91 13.27 -15.54
N TRP A 446 0.68 12.35 -16.48
CA TRP A 446 1.13 10.96 -16.40
C TRP A 446 2.60 10.77 -16.78
N ALA A 447 3.18 11.68 -17.57
CA ALA A 447 4.55 11.61 -18.06
C ALA A 447 5.47 12.40 -17.13
N SER A 448 6.47 11.76 -16.51
CA SER A 448 7.43 12.45 -15.65
C SER A 448 8.32 13.43 -16.43
N THR A 449 8.90 14.41 -15.73
CA THR A 449 9.80 15.39 -16.35
C THR A 449 11.03 14.75 -16.99
N ASP A 450 11.61 13.74 -16.35
CA ASP A 450 12.80 13.05 -16.86
C ASP A 450 12.46 12.23 -18.12
N PHE A 451 11.25 11.64 -18.17
CA PHE A 451 10.75 10.96 -19.36
C PHE A 451 10.51 11.93 -20.52
N ILE A 452 9.87 13.07 -20.25
CA ILE A 452 9.64 14.12 -21.26
C ILE A 452 10.97 14.69 -21.76
N GLU A 453 11.95 14.92 -20.88
CA GLU A 453 13.28 15.40 -21.26
C GLU A 453 14.00 14.39 -22.18
N ALA A 454 13.88 13.09 -21.91
CA ALA A 454 14.41 12.06 -22.80
C ALA A 454 13.77 12.11 -24.21
N VAL A 455 12.46 12.38 -24.31
CA VAL A 455 11.76 12.58 -25.60
C VAL A 455 12.25 13.84 -26.31
N LEU A 456 12.39 14.95 -25.57
CA LEU A 456 12.87 16.22 -26.11
C LEU A 456 14.32 16.13 -26.62
N ASN A 457 15.20 15.41 -25.93
CA ASN A 457 16.59 15.20 -26.35
C ASN A 457 16.69 14.41 -27.67
N GLU A 458 15.81 13.42 -27.88
CA GLU A 458 15.71 12.72 -29.17
C GLU A 458 15.17 13.65 -30.27
N LEU A 459 14.14 14.43 -29.97
CA LEU A 459 13.60 15.41 -30.91
C LEU A 459 14.62 16.50 -31.29
N GLU A 460 15.48 16.88 -30.35
CA GLU A 460 16.59 17.82 -30.58
C GLU A 460 17.65 17.21 -31.50
N THR A 461 18.05 15.95 -31.23
CA THR A 461 18.98 15.20 -32.09
C THR A 461 18.45 15.07 -33.52
N ASN A 462 17.14 14.88 -33.66
CA ASN A 462 16.43 14.82 -34.93
C ASN A 462 16.12 16.19 -35.57
N LYS A 463 16.61 17.29 -34.99
CA LYS A 463 16.41 18.67 -35.48
C LYS A 463 14.93 19.07 -35.63
N ILE A 464 14.07 18.58 -34.73
CA ILE A 464 12.65 18.98 -34.65
C ILE A 464 12.49 20.13 -33.65
N VAL A 465 13.21 20.05 -32.54
CA VAL A 465 13.33 21.12 -31.53
C VAL A 465 14.79 21.53 -31.35
N GLN A 466 15.02 22.60 -30.60
CA GLN A 466 16.34 23.05 -30.16
C GLN A 466 16.25 23.55 -28.71
N LYS A 467 17.29 23.33 -27.91
CA LYS A 467 17.33 23.76 -26.50
C LYS A 467 18.12 25.06 -26.33
N ASN A 468 17.59 25.97 -25.51
CA ASN A 468 18.32 27.12 -24.96
C ASN A 468 18.09 27.20 -23.45
N GLY A 469 19.12 26.87 -22.67
CA GLY A 469 18.99 26.69 -21.22
C GLY A 469 18.04 25.54 -20.88
N SER A 470 16.94 25.83 -20.19
CA SER A 470 15.89 24.85 -19.83
C SER A 470 14.67 24.88 -20.78
N ILE A 471 14.70 25.72 -21.81
CA ILE A 471 13.57 25.96 -22.71
C ILE A 471 13.86 25.34 -24.08
N TYR A 472 12.86 24.68 -24.63
CA TYR A 472 12.86 24.10 -25.97
C TYR A 472 11.95 24.93 -26.89
N THR A 473 12.40 25.12 -28.13
CA THR A 473 11.63 25.75 -29.20
C THR A 473 11.71 24.92 -30.46
N LYS A 474 10.91 25.25 -31.48
CA LYS A 474 11.02 24.63 -32.81
C LYS A 474 12.42 24.85 -33.39
N PHE A 475 13.00 23.80 -33.97
CA PHE A 475 14.30 23.92 -34.63
C PHE A 475 14.30 25.01 -35.71
N GLY A 476 15.35 25.83 -35.75
CA GLY A 476 15.51 26.93 -36.71
C GLY A 476 14.79 28.22 -36.33
N THR A 477 14.24 28.32 -35.12
CA THR A 477 13.68 29.59 -34.61
C THR A 477 14.76 30.45 -33.96
N ASN A 478 14.66 31.78 -34.09
CA ASN A 478 15.53 32.72 -33.39
C ASN A 478 14.94 33.01 -32.00
N PHE A 479 15.67 32.65 -30.94
CA PHE A 479 15.20 32.75 -29.56
C PHE A 479 14.96 34.21 -29.11
N ASP A 480 15.78 35.16 -29.59
CA ASP A 480 15.65 36.57 -29.21
C ASP A 480 14.44 37.23 -29.89
N GLU A 481 14.17 36.85 -31.14
CA GLU A 481 12.95 37.24 -31.86
C GLU A 481 11.69 36.67 -31.21
N LEU A 482 11.75 35.41 -30.76
CA LEU A 482 10.66 34.77 -30.03
C LEU A 482 10.36 35.47 -28.71
N ASN A 483 11.38 35.78 -27.91
CA ASN A 483 11.19 36.52 -26.66
C ASN A 483 10.50 37.87 -26.92
N THR A 484 10.94 38.59 -27.95
CA THR A 484 10.34 39.87 -28.35
C THR A 484 8.88 39.70 -28.81
N THR A 485 8.60 38.64 -29.56
CA THR A 485 7.25 38.28 -30.02
C THR A 485 6.32 37.94 -28.85
N VAL A 486 6.81 37.14 -27.89
CA VAL A 486 6.07 36.78 -26.67
C VAL A 486 5.77 38.02 -25.82
N GLU A 487 6.74 38.91 -25.63
CA GLU A 487 6.53 40.19 -24.95
C GLU A 487 5.41 41.00 -25.61
N SER A 488 5.40 41.12 -26.94
CA SER A 488 4.35 41.83 -27.68
C SER A 488 2.99 41.16 -27.51
N LYS A 489 2.90 39.83 -27.67
CA LYS A 489 1.63 39.09 -27.54
C LYS A 489 1.05 39.19 -26.13
N ILE A 490 1.89 39.08 -25.09
CA ILE A 490 1.45 39.25 -23.70
C ILE A 490 0.92 40.66 -23.49
N TYR A 491 1.63 41.68 -23.98
CA TYR A 491 1.17 43.06 -23.91
C TYR A 491 -0.19 43.24 -24.60
N ASP A 492 -0.35 42.72 -25.83
CA ASP A 492 -1.60 42.84 -26.59
C ASP A 492 -2.78 42.13 -25.91
N ILE A 493 -2.55 40.97 -25.29
CA ILE A 493 -3.58 40.26 -24.52
C ILE A 493 -4.00 41.07 -23.29
N LEU A 494 -3.04 41.67 -22.57
CA LEU A 494 -3.32 42.53 -21.44
C LEU A 494 -4.04 43.82 -21.86
N GLU A 495 -3.65 44.43 -22.98
CA GLU A 495 -4.28 45.63 -23.54
C GLU A 495 -5.74 45.34 -23.93
N LYS A 496 -5.99 44.20 -24.60
CA LYS A 496 -7.36 43.73 -24.94
C LYS A 496 -8.18 43.36 -23.71
N GLY A 497 -7.56 42.83 -22.68
CA GLY A 497 -8.21 42.53 -21.40
C GLY A 497 -8.67 43.78 -20.64
N TYR A 498 -8.14 44.95 -20.99
CA TYR A 498 -8.56 46.26 -20.50
C TYR A 498 -8.61 46.30 -18.96
N ILE A 499 -9.78 46.58 -18.37
CA ILE A 499 -9.99 46.65 -16.91
C ILE A 499 -10.27 45.30 -16.24
N THR A 500 -10.26 44.21 -17.00
CA THR A 500 -10.41 42.84 -16.51
C THR A 500 -9.34 41.93 -17.13
N PRO A 501 -8.04 42.22 -16.90
CA PRO A 501 -6.97 41.48 -17.54
C PRO A 501 -6.96 40.01 -17.11
N LYS A 502 -6.58 39.13 -18.04
CA LYS A 502 -6.38 37.70 -17.78
C LYS A 502 -5.21 37.50 -16.80
N ALA A 503 -5.33 36.48 -15.96
CA ALA A 503 -4.24 36.09 -15.07
C ALA A 503 -3.06 35.50 -15.87
N PRO A 504 -1.81 35.68 -15.43
CA PRO A 504 -0.62 35.24 -16.17
C PRO A 504 -0.63 33.78 -16.62
N TYR A 505 -1.01 32.84 -15.75
CA TYR A 505 -1.04 31.41 -16.10
C TYR A 505 -1.99 31.11 -17.27
N ASN A 506 -3.15 31.77 -17.34
CA ASN A 506 -4.06 31.63 -18.48
C ASN A 506 -3.46 32.17 -19.77
N ILE A 507 -2.68 33.25 -19.69
CA ILE A 507 -1.98 33.82 -20.84
C ILE A 507 -0.91 32.85 -21.32
N TYR A 508 -0.17 32.24 -20.40
CA TYR A 508 0.91 31.30 -20.72
C TYR A 508 0.37 30.04 -21.39
N ASP A 509 -0.73 29.49 -20.88
CA ASP A 509 -1.42 28.34 -21.46
C ASP A 509 -1.98 28.67 -22.86
N GLU A 510 -2.59 29.84 -23.04
CA GLU A 510 -3.12 30.30 -24.34
C GLU A 510 -2.03 30.48 -25.39
N LEU A 511 -0.86 30.96 -24.98
CA LEU A 511 0.30 31.17 -25.84
C LEU A 511 1.19 29.92 -25.98
N ASP A 512 0.87 28.80 -25.32
CA ASP A 512 1.72 27.61 -25.28
C ASP A 512 3.19 27.94 -24.89
N ILE A 513 3.36 28.84 -23.91
CA ILE A 513 4.67 29.24 -23.39
C ILE A 513 4.89 28.76 -21.95
N ASP A 514 6.15 28.48 -21.63
CA ASP A 514 6.60 28.14 -20.30
C ASP A 514 6.46 29.33 -19.35
N LYS A 515 6.13 29.02 -18.09
CA LYS A 515 6.00 30.02 -17.03
C LYS A 515 7.27 30.88 -16.87
N ILE A 516 8.46 30.30 -17.00
CA ILE A 516 9.74 31.01 -16.87
C ILE A 516 9.85 32.11 -17.94
N VAL A 517 9.46 31.79 -19.18
CA VAL A 517 9.47 32.73 -20.31
C VAL A 517 8.42 33.82 -20.09
N GLY A 518 7.20 33.44 -19.74
CA GLY A 518 6.11 34.38 -19.49
C GLY A 518 6.41 35.36 -18.34
N ASP A 519 6.95 34.86 -17.23
CA ASP A 519 7.33 35.68 -16.07
C ASP A 519 8.48 36.64 -16.43
N ALA A 520 9.45 36.20 -17.24
CA ALA A 520 10.54 37.06 -17.74
C ALA A 520 10.01 38.18 -18.64
N ALA A 521 9.08 37.86 -19.54
CA ALA A 521 8.44 38.84 -20.42
C ALA A 521 7.62 39.88 -19.62
N LEU A 522 6.79 39.46 -18.65
CA LEU A 522 6.07 40.38 -17.78
C LEU A 522 7.01 41.27 -16.96
N LYS A 523 8.13 40.72 -16.48
CA LYS A 523 9.15 41.49 -15.74
C LYS A 523 9.77 42.57 -16.63
N LYS A 524 10.07 42.26 -17.89
CA LYS A 524 10.63 43.23 -18.84
C LYS A 524 9.61 44.30 -19.24
N LEU A 525 8.35 43.92 -19.50
CA LEU A 525 7.25 44.86 -19.74
C LEU A 525 7.00 45.79 -18.54
N THR A 526 7.14 45.27 -17.32
CA THR A 526 7.04 46.05 -16.08
C THR A 526 8.21 47.03 -15.93
N LYS A 527 9.45 46.57 -16.20
CA LYS A 527 10.64 47.44 -16.20
C LYS A 527 10.53 48.56 -17.25
N ALA A 528 9.95 48.26 -18.40
CA ALA A 528 9.66 49.22 -19.46
C ALA A 528 8.44 50.12 -19.17
N LYS A 529 7.78 49.97 -18.02
CA LYS A 529 6.57 50.70 -17.61
C LYS A 529 5.39 50.58 -18.59
N LYS A 530 5.35 49.52 -19.40
CA LYS A 530 4.21 49.21 -20.29
C LYS A 530 3.11 48.45 -19.55
N VAL A 531 3.48 47.65 -18.56
CA VAL A 531 2.59 46.84 -17.73
C VAL A 531 2.87 47.16 -16.26
N VAL A 532 1.83 47.13 -15.43
CA VAL A 532 1.92 47.32 -13.99
C VAL A 532 1.38 46.09 -13.29
N ARG A 533 2.13 45.59 -12.30
CA ARG A 533 1.67 44.55 -11.40
C ARG A 533 0.89 45.19 -10.26
N LEU A 534 -0.38 44.82 -10.11
CA LEU A 534 -1.24 45.30 -9.03
C LEU A 534 -1.14 44.39 -7.81
N GLU A 535 -1.23 43.07 -8.02
CA GLU A 535 -1.17 42.04 -6.98
C GLU A 535 -0.43 40.79 -7.47
N HIS A 536 -0.41 39.72 -6.67
CA HIS A 536 0.01 38.41 -7.16
C HIS A 536 -0.95 37.90 -8.25
N ASN A 537 -0.41 37.58 -9.43
CA ASN A 537 -1.15 37.08 -10.60
C ASN A 537 -2.17 38.09 -11.17
N LEU A 538 -1.96 39.40 -10.95
CA LEU A 538 -2.75 40.46 -11.56
C LEU A 538 -1.84 41.53 -12.15
N PHE A 539 -1.80 41.56 -13.48
CA PHE A 539 -1.04 42.52 -14.28
C PHE A 539 -2.01 43.25 -15.21
N ILE A 540 -1.78 44.54 -15.43
CA ILE A 540 -2.60 45.39 -16.30
C ILE A 540 -1.67 46.27 -17.15
N SER A 541 -2.07 46.61 -18.36
CA SER A 541 -1.31 47.61 -19.13
C SER A 541 -1.41 48.99 -18.50
N SER A 542 -0.36 49.80 -18.64
CA SER A 542 -0.33 51.16 -18.09
C SER A 542 -1.44 52.04 -18.67
N ASN A 543 -1.81 51.82 -19.93
CA ASN A 543 -2.91 52.51 -20.60
C ASN A 543 -4.26 52.21 -19.95
N ALA A 544 -4.58 50.92 -19.76
CA ALA A 544 -5.82 50.51 -19.13
C ALA A 544 -5.88 50.96 -17.67
N LEU A 545 -4.76 50.88 -16.93
CA LEU A 545 -4.67 51.35 -15.55
C LEU A 545 -4.96 52.85 -15.43
N ASN A 546 -4.34 53.68 -16.27
CA ASN A 546 -4.59 55.13 -16.26
C ASN A 546 -6.08 55.44 -16.49
N LYS A 547 -6.74 54.70 -17.39
CA LYS A 547 -8.17 54.85 -17.64
C LYS A 547 -9.01 54.44 -16.43
N VAL A 548 -8.73 53.30 -15.78
CA VAL A 548 -9.40 52.89 -14.54
C VAL A 548 -9.26 53.95 -13.45
N ILE A 549 -8.05 54.46 -13.24
CA ILE A 549 -7.78 55.46 -12.21
C ILE A 549 -8.53 56.76 -12.50
N ASN A 550 -8.62 57.20 -13.75
CA ASN A 550 -9.44 58.36 -14.13
C ASN A 550 -10.93 58.10 -13.86
N MET A 551 -11.45 56.93 -14.23
CA MET A 551 -12.85 56.58 -13.95
C MET A 551 -13.15 56.54 -12.45
N LEU A 552 -12.24 56.00 -11.62
CA LEU A 552 -12.39 56.01 -10.17
C LEU A 552 -12.35 57.43 -9.60
N ARG A 553 -11.46 58.29 -10.10
CA ARG A 553 -11.38 59.72 -9.73
C ARG A 553 -12.66 60.46 -10.11
N ASP A 554 -13.24 60.17 -11.26
CA ASP A 554 -14.50 60.79 -11.69
C ASP A 554 -15.68 60.35 -10.83
N ILE A 555 -15.70 59.11 -10.33
CA ILE A 555 -16.66 58.68 -9.30
C ILE A 555 -16.50 59.53 -8.03
N ILE A 556 -15.26 59.75 -7.55
CA ILE A 556 -15.02 60.62 -6.38
C ILE A 556 -15.50 62.05 -6.65
N LYS A 557 -15.26 62.60 -7.85
CA LYS A 557 -15.74 63.96 -8.19
C LYS A 557 -17.27 64.06 -8.19
N ASN A 558 -17.96 63.05 -8.70
CA ASN A 558 -19.40 63.07 -8.87
C ASN A 558 -20.17 62.69 -7.60
N GLU A 559 -19.65 61.74 -6.83
CA GLU A 559 -20.33 61.16 -5.65
C GLU A 559 -19.66 61.56 -4.32
N GLY A 560 -18.58 62.34 -4.37
CA GLY A 560 -17.77 62.75 -3.23
C GLY A 560 -16.79 61.67 -2.74
N LYS A 561 -17.03 60.39 -3.07
CA LYS A 561 -16.22 59.26 -2.60
C LYS A 561 -16.32 58.04 -3.52
N VAL A 562 -15.35 57.14 -3.43
CA VAL A 562 -15.42 55.82 -4.05
C VAL A 562 -15.08 54.72 -3.05
N ASN A 563 -15.86 53.64 -3.05
CA ASN A 563 -15.61 52.44 -2.25
C ASN A 563 -15.76 51.20 -3.13
N ILE A 564 -15.59 50.03 -2.51
CA ILE A 564 -15.65 48.76 -3.25
C ILE A 564 -17.01 48.52 -3.91
N THR A 565 -18.10 48.97 -3.31
CA THR A 565 -19.45 48.78 -3.85
C THR A 565 -19.68 49.71 -5.04
N SER A 566 -19.35 51.01 -4.91
CA SER A 566 -19.50 51.95 -6.02
C SER A 566 -18.56 51.61 -7.18
N ALA A 567 -17.28 51.30 -6.91
CA ALA A 567 -16.33 50.88 -7.94
C ALA A 567 -16.80 49.64 -8.73
N LYS A 568 -17.35 48.62 -8.04
CA LYS A 568 -17.92 47.45 -8.69
C LYS A 568 -19.10 47.80 -9.59
N ASN A 569 -20.02 48.63 -9.10
CA ASN A 569 -21.25 48.97 -9.80
C ASN A 569 -20.98 49.84 -11.04
N HIS A 570 -20.16 50.88 -10.92
CA HIS A 570 -19.84 51.77 -12.04
C HIS A 570 -18.96 51.13 -13.10
N LEU A 571 -18.01 50.27 -12.70
CA LEU A 571 -17.05 49.67 -13.61
C LEU A 571 -17.44 48.25 -14.05
N ASN A 572 -18.55 47.72 -13.53
CA ASN A 572 -19.00 46.33 -13.73
C ASN A 572 -17.89 45.29 -13.46
N LEU A 573 -17.19 45.46 -12.32
CA LEU A 573 -16.04 44.64 -11.95
C LEU A 573 -16.39 43.62 -10.87
N SER A 574 -15.63 42.50 -10.85
CA SER A 574 -15.63 41.60 -9.70
C SER A 574 -14.97 42.28 -8.49
N ARG A 575 -15.28 41.79 -7.28
CA ARG A 575 -14.72 42.32 -6.03
C ARG A 575 -13.18 42.31 -6.04
N LYS A 576 -12.57 41.30 -6.64
CA LYS A 576 -11.12 41.14 -6.75
C LYS A 576 -10.49 42.31 -7.52
N TYR A 577 -10.98 42.62 -8.72
CA TYR A 577 -10.43 43.70 -9.54
C TYR A 577 -10.67 45.07 -8.88
N ALA A 578 -11.89 45.32 -8.39
CA ALA A 578 -12.23 46.59 -7.74
C ALA A 578 -11.32 46.88 -6.53
N LEU A 579 -11.05 45.88 -5.69
CA LEU A 579 -10.16 46.03 -4.53
C LEU A 579 -8.73 46.36 -4.96
N ALA A 580 -8.16 45.63 -5.92
CA ALA A 580 -6.81 45.88 -6.43
C ALA A 580 -6.63 47.30 -7.01
N TYR A 581 -7.65 47.81 -7.72
CA TYR A 581 -7.59 49.17 -8.27
C TYR A 581 -7.72 50.24 -7.18
N LEU A 582 -8.57 50.02 -6.18
CA LEU A 582 -8.69 50.94 -5.03
C LEU A 582 -7.39 50.97 -4.21
N GLU A 583 -6.76 49.83 -3.97
CA GLU A 583 -5.45 49.78 -3.30
C GLU A 583 -4.34 50.46 -4.11
N TYR A 584 -4.42 50.41 -5.44
CA TYR A 584 -3.52 51.19 -6.28
C TYR A 584 -3.82 52.69 -6.20
N LEU A 585 -5.10 53.07 -6.15
CA LEU A 585 -5.53 54.47 -5.98
C LEU A 585 -5.06 55.06 -4.65
N ASP A 586 -4.98 54.25 -3.59
CA ASP A 586 -4.48 54.64 -2.26
C ASP A 586 -2.99 55.11 -2.31
N LYS A 587 -2.26 54.89 -3.41
CA LYS A 587 -0.86 55.32 -3.58
C LYS A 587 -0.71 56.78 -4.01
N PHE A 588 -1.79 57.43 -4.45
CA PHE A 588 -1.75 58.81 -4.89
C PHE A 588 -1.89 59.77 -3.70
N ALA A 589 -1.03 60.79 -3.61
CA ALA A 589 -0.96 61.68 -2.46
C ALA A 589 -2.22 62.53 -2.24
N ASP A 590 -3.01 62.74 -3.29
CA ASP A 590 -4.27 63.48 -3.28
C ASP A 590 -5.49 62.61 -2.92
N ILE A 591 -5.29 61.32 -2.60
CA ILE A 591 -6.35 60.40 -2.20
C ILE A 591 -6.18 60.02 -0.72
N LYS A 592 -7.23 60.20 0.08
CA LYS A 592 -7.29 59.77 1.48
C LYS A 592 -8.31 58.66 1.66
N LYS A 593 -7.87 57.57 2.29
CA LYS A 593 -8.75 56.47 2.70
C LYS A 593 -9.32 56.77 4.09
N PHE A 594 -10.64 56.79 4.19
CA PHE A 594 -11.37 56.89 5.46
C PHE A 594 -12.33 55.70 5.56
N GLU A 595 -12.05 54.80 6.50
CA GLU A 595 -12.72 53.49 6.59
C GLU A 595 -12.69 52.72 5.25
N ASN A 596 -13.84 52.61 4.59
CA ASN A 596 -14.01 51.93 3.30
C ASN A 596 -14.01 52.87 2.09
N ASP A 597 -14.12 54.18 2.33
CA ASP A 597 -14.26 55.21 1.31
C ASP A 597 -12.91 55.86 0.97
N ARG A 598 -12.73 56.25 -0.29
CA ARG A 598 -11.60 57.05 -0.79
C ARG A 598 -12.13 58.39 -1.25
N LEU A 599 -11.51 59.47 -0.78
CA LEU A 599 -11.89 60.85 -1.06
C LEU A 599 -10.67 61.65 -1.53
N PHE A 600 -10.89 62.79 -2.20
CA PHE A 600 -9.80 63.76 -2.42
C PHE A 600 -9.40 64.44 -1.11
N VAL A 601 -8.11 64.73 -0.96
CA VAL A 601 -7.55 65.50 0.17
C VAL A 601 -7.88 66.97 0.04
#